data_AF-A0A959R292-F1
#
_entry.id   AF-A0A959R292-F1
#
_cell.length_a   1.000
_cell.length_b   1.000
_cell.length_c   1.000
_cell.angle_alpha   90.00
_cell.angle_beta   90.00
_cell.angle_gamma   90.00
#
_symmetry.space_group_name_H-M   'P 1'
#
loop_
_entity.id
_entity.type
_entity.pdbx_description
1 polymer ?
#
loop_
_entity_poly.entity_id
_entity_poly.type
_entity_poly.pdbx_seq_one_letter_code
_entity_poly.pdbx_strand_id
1 'polypeptide(L)'
;MMNEPLSSIMTRDVVTVGPDIKLSVVKDLLFDTGYHHLPVVEGPNKKLVGILTSYDLLKSGKTFAEYDHILVREVMTTKVAHLGPREKIGAAAQVFLRKLFHGLPIVNDDHELVGIVTTHDILRYEFDKEYPGDRLEKLLRADEA
;
A
#
# COMPACT_ATOMS: atom_id res chain seq x y z
N MET A 1 16.92 13.19 -5.03
CA MET A 1 17.61 12.22 -5.92
C MET A 1 17.02 10.86 -5.65
N MET A 2 16.45 10.24 -6.68
CA MET A 2 15.84 8.91 -6.66
C MET A 2 16.81 7.74 -6.35
N ASN A 3 18.02 8.04 -5.85
CA ASN A 3 19.05 7.07 -5.47
C ASN A 3 19.03 6.70 -3.98
N GLU A 4 18.25 7.41 -3.16
CA GLU A 4 18.09 7.04 -1.75
C GLU A 4 17.31 5.73 -1.60
N PRO A 5 17.54 4.99 -0.50
CA PRO A 5 16.87 3.71 -0.26
C PRO A 5 15.38 3.90 0.06
N LEU A 6 14.53 2.98 -0.34
CA LEU A 6 13.08 3.01 -0.05
C LEU A 6 12.79 3.06 1.45
N SER A 7 13.67 2.50 2.29
CA SER A 7 13.56 2.62 3.74
C SER A 7 13.54 4.06 4.24
N SER A 8 14.04 5.04 3.49
CA SER A 8 14.02 6.45 3.86
C SER A 8 12.64 7.10 3.74
N ILE A 9 11.75 6.55 2.90
CA ILE A 9 10.43 7.14 2.62
C ILE A 9 9.25 6.20 2.92
N MET A 10 9.50 4.89 3.10
CA MET A 10 8.40 3.93 3.30
C MET A 10 7.64 4.18 4.61
N THR A 11 6.33 3.99 4.54
CA THR A 11 5.47 3.91 5.71
C THR A 11 5.69 2.56 6.39
N ARG A 12 6.04 2.57 7.68
CA ARG A 12 6.36 1.36 8.48
C ARG A 12 5.18 0.81 9.23
N ASP A 13 4.31 1.68 9.70
CA ASP A 13 3.08 1.28 10.36
C ASP A 13 2.05 0.95 9.29
N VAL A 14 2.14 -0.27 8.78
CA VAL A 14 1.30 -0.75 7.69
C VAL A 14 0.11 -1.49 8.28
N VAL A 15 -1.09 -1.03 7.93
CA VAL A 15 -2.31 -1.78 8.18
C VAL A 15 -2.32 -3.02 7.29
N THR A 16 -2.42 -4.19 7.92
CA THR A 16 -2.37 -5.49 7.24
C THR A 16 -3.55 -6.37 7.65
N VAL A 17 -3.87 -7.35 6.82
CA VAL A 17 -4.90 -8.35 7.10
C VAL A 17 -4.37 -9.77 6.98
N GLY A 18 -5.02 -10.73 7.64
CA GLY A 18 -4.72 -12.16 7.47
C GLY A 18 -5.45 -12.78 6.27
N PRO A 19 -4.95 -13.88 5.69
CA PRO A 19 -5.60 -14.55 4.56
C PRO A 19 -6.95 -15.20 4.92
N ASP A 20 -7.15 -15.52 6.19
CA ASP A 20 -8.28 -16.30 6.70
C ASP A 20 -9.39 -15.43 7.32
N ILE A 21 -9.29 -14.11 7.20
CA ILE A 21 -10.36 -13.22 7.62
C ILE A 21 -11.40 -13.08 6.50
N LYS A 22 -12.63 -12.77 6.89
CA LYS A 22 -13.75 -12.55 5.96
C LYS A 22 -13.60 -11.22 5.23
N LEU A 23 -14.06 -11.18 3.98
CA LEU A 23 -14.05 -9.94 3.18
C LEU A 23 -14.93 -8.85 3.77
N SER A 24 -15.96 -9.19 4.53
CA SER A 24 -16.83 -8.19 5.18
C SER A 24 -16.05 -7.30 6.14
N VAL A 25 -15.08 -7.84 6.87
CA VAL A 25 -14.18 -7.07 7.75
C VAL A 25 -13.27 -6.15 6.96
N VAL A 26 -12.84 -6.58 5.77
CA VAL A 26 -11.88 -5.82 4.94
C VAL A 26 -12.54 -4.73 4.12
N LYS A 27 -13.81 -4.92 3.76
CA LYS A 27 -14.62 -3.90 3.10
C LYS A 27 -14.56 -2.59 3.88
N ASP A 28 -14.85 -2.63 5.18
CA ASP A 28 -14.90 -1.42 6.00
C ASP A 28 -13.52 -0.72 6.06
N LEU A 29 -12.42 -1.49 6.10
CA LEU A 29 -11.06 -0.93 6.01
C LEU A 29 -10.75 -0.27 4.65
N LEU A 30 -11.30 -0.76 3.54
CA LEU A 30 -11.03 -0.20 2.21
C LEU A 30 -11.94 0.98 1.86
N PHE A 31 -13.14 1.04 2.43
CA PHE A 31 -14.14 2.07 2.09
C PHE A 31 -14.23 3.18 3.15
N ASP A 32 -13.92 2.92 4.42
CA ASP A 32 -14.18 3.87 5.50
C ASP A 32 -12.91 4.57 6.05
N THR A 33 -11.72 4.02 5.81
CA THR A 33 -10.47 4.52 6.42
C THR A 33 -9.45 5.07 5.43
N GLY A 34 -9.81 5.16 4.14
CA GLY A 34 -8.97 5.74 3.08
C GLY A 34 -7.77 4.87 2.64
N TYR A 35 -7.69 3.62 3.10
CA TYR A 35 -6.65 2.70 2.63
C TYR A 35 -7.04 2.09 1.29
N HIS A 36 -6.15 2.18 0.30
CA HIS A 36 -6.39 1.63 -1.04
C HIS A 36 -5.63 0.32 -1.31
N HIS A 37 -4.66 0.01 -0.45
CA HIS A 37 -3.75 -1.12 -0.60
C HIS A 37 -3.55 -1.78 0.77
N LEU A 38 -4.05 -3.01 0.93
CA LEU A 38 -3.92 -3.79 2.15
C LEU A 38 -3.04 -5.02 1.88
N PRO A 39 -1.78 -4.99 2.33
CA PRO A 39 -0.95 -6.20 2.32
C PRO A 39 -1.60 -7.29 3.16
N VAL A 40 -1.64 -8.49 2.59
CA VAL A 40 -2.10 -9.70 3.26
C VAL A 40 -0.87 -10.43 3.79
N VAL A 41 -0.84 -10.68 5.09
CA VAL A 41 0.32 -11.29 5.75
C VAL A 41 -0.08 -12.51 6.58
N GLU A 42 0.85 -13.46 6.71
CA GLU A 42 0.65 -14.69 7.48
C GLU A 42 1.70 -14.84 8.58
N GLY A 43 1.25 -15.42 9.70
CA GLY A 43 2.09 -15.73 10.85
C GLY A 43 2.54 -14.51 11.66
N PRO A 44 3.23 -14.74 12.79
CA PRO A 44 3.70 -13.68 13.69
C PRO A 44 4.75 -12.77 13.04
N ASN A 45 5.45 -13.28 12.03
CA ASN A 45 6.53 -12.59 11.34
C ASN A 45 6.05 -11.71 10.17
N LYS A 46 4.74 -11.60 9.94
CA LYS A 46 4.16 -10.82 8.84
C LYS A 46 4.72 -11.21 7.45
N LYS A 47 4.78 -12.52 7.15
CA LYS A 47 5.16 -13.01 5.81
C LYS A 47 4.16 -12.49 4.79
N LEU A 48 4.62 -11.79 3.75
CA LEU A 48 3.73 -11.29 2.70
C LEU A 48 3.20 -12.46 1.87
N VAL A 49 1.87 -12.62 1.78
CA VAL A 49 1.22 -13.70 1.01
C VAL A 49 0.26 -13.19 -0.06
N GLY A 50 -0.09 -11.91 -0.01
CA GLY A 50 -0.99 -11.30 -0.98
C GLY A 50 -1.10 -9.80 -0.81
N ILE A 51 -1.87 -9.19 -1.69
CA ILE A 51 -2.35 -7.82 -1.54
C ILE A 51 -3.82 -7.78 -1.92
N LEU A 52 -4.59 -6.98 -1.18
CA LEU A 52 -5.99 -6.73 -1.47
C LEU A 52 -6.20 -5.23 -1.65
N THR A 53 -6.90 -4.87 -2.71
CA THR A 53 -7.27 -3.50 -3.05
C THR A 53 -8.77 -3.41 -3.33
N SER A 54 -9.31 -2.20 -3.36
CA SER A 54 -10.70 -1.97 -3.78
C SER A 54 -10.97 -2.51 -5.19
N TYR A 55 -9.96 -2.52 -6.06
CA TYR A 55 -10.05 -3.09 -7.40
C TYR A 55 -10.22 -4.62 -7.37
N ASP A 56 -9.54 -5.33 -6.47
CA ASP A 56 -9.70 -6.79 -6.33
C ASP A 56 -11.12 -7.14 -5.87
N LEU A 57 -11.67 -6.36 -4.94
CA LEU A 57 -13.07 -6.50 -4.51
C LEU A 57 -14.04 -6.30 -5.68
N LEU A 58 -13.88 -5.23 -6.47
CA LEU A 58 -14.72 -4.98 -7.64
C LEU A 58 -14.58 -6.08 -8.69
N LYS A 59 -13.35 -6.52 -8.96
CA LYS A 59 -13.02 -7.56 -9.94
C LYS A 59 -13.56 -8.92 -9.55
N SER A 60 -13.76 -9.20 -8.26
CA SER A 60 -14.33 -10.46 -7.78
C SER A 60 -15.75 -10.71 -8.30
N GLY A 61 -16.48 -9.65 -8.66
CA GLY A 61 -17.87 -9.72 -9.12
C GLY A 61 -18.85 -10.14 -8.01
N LYS A 62 -18.42 -10.09 -6.75
CA LYS A 62 -19.18 -10.51 -5.58
C LYS A 62 -19.98 -9.36 -4.99
N THR A 63 -21.16 -9.65 -4.48
CA THR A 63 -22.00 -8.68 -3.78
C THR A 63 -21.58 -8.55 -2.32
N PHE A 64 -21.91 -7.41 -1.69
CA PHE A 64 -21.61 -7.21 -0.27
C PHE A 64 -22.25 -8.26 0.66
N ALA A 65 -23.41 -8.83 0.28
CA ALA A 65 -24.04 -9.89 1.05
C ALA A 65 -23.25 -11.22 1.02
N GLU A 66 -22.47 -11.45 -0.03
CA GLU A 66 -21.64 -12.66 -0.15
C GLU A 66 -20.33 -12.55 0.65
N TYR A 67 -19.88 -11.34 1.00
CA TYR A 67 -18.58 -11.11 1.63
C TYR A 67 -18.43 -11.78 3.01
N ASP A 68 -19.54 -12.07 3.70
CA ASP A 68 -19.54 -12.78 4.98
C ASP A 68 -19.17 -14.26 4.89
N HIS A 69 -19.13 -14.80 3.67
CA HIS A 69 -18.84 -16.19 3.36
C HIS A 69 -17.55 -16.38 2.55
N ILE A 70 -16.85 -15.29 2.23
CA ILE A 70 -15.65 -15.31 1.38
C ILE A 70 -14.46 -14.84 2.21
N LEU A 71 -13.36 -15.58 2.11
CA LEU A 71 -12.09 -15.25 2.76
C LEU A 71 -11.22 -14.37 1.86
N VAL A 72 -10.37 -13.56 2.48
CA VAL A 72 -9.39 -12.70 1.79
C VAL A 72 -8.56 -13.48 0.78
N ARG A 73 -8.07 -14.67 1.16
CA ARG A 73 -7.25 -15.53 0.28
C ARG A 73 -7.90 -15.95 -1.03
N GLU A 74 -9.24 -15.91 -1.10
CA GLU A 74 -10.00 -16.29 -2.30
C GLU A 74 -10.05 -15.16 -3.34
N VAL A 75 -9.80 -13.92 -2.92
CA VAL A 75 -9.91 -12.73 -3.78
C VAL A 75 -8.59 -11.97 -3.92
N MET A 76 -7.68 -12.07 -2.95
CA MET A 76 -6.41 -11.34 -2.97
C MET A 76 -5.57 -11.65 -4.22
N THR A 77 -4.80 -10.65 -4.65
CA THR A 77 -3.75 -10.88 -5.65
C THR A 77 -2.55 -11.53 -4.95
N THR A 78 -2.20 -12.76 -5.37
CA THR A 78 -1.10 -13.55 -4.78
C THR A 78 0.26 -13.30 -5.42
N LYS A 79 0.28 -12.88 -6.70
CA LYS A 79 1.51 -12.46 -7.39
C LYS A 79 1.77 -10.98 -7.11
N VAL A 80 2.26 -10.72 -5.91
CA VAL A 80 2.49 -9.36 -5.41
C VAL A 80 3.81 -8.82 -5.94
N ALA A 81 3.77 -7.69 -6.64
CA ALA A 81 4.99 -6.93 -6.89
C ALA A 81 5.46 -6.30 -5.57
N HIS A 82 6.72 -6.49 -5.22
CA HIS A 82 7.33 -5.97 -4.01
C HIS A 82 8.77 -5.53 -4.29
N LEU A 83 9.33 -4.73 -3.39
CA LEU A 83 10.72 -4.31 -3.42
C LEU A 83 11.37 -4.50 -2.04
N GLY A 84 12.69 -4.49 -1.98
CA GLY A 84 13.48 -4.51 -0.76
C GLY A 84 13.72 -3.12 -0.17
N PRO A 85 13.94 -3.00 1.15
CA PRO A 85 14.12 -1.70 1.82
C PRO A 85 15.38 -0.95 1.34
N ARG A 86 16.37 -1.67 0.80
CA ARG A 86 17.62 -1.11 0.28
C ARG A 86 17.54 -0.75 -1.21
N GLU A 87 16.48 -1.14 -1.91
CA GLU A 87 16.27 -0.72 -3.28
C GLU A 87 16.03 0.78 -3.34
N LYS A 88 16.29 1.36 -4.51
CA LYS A 88 16.25 2.81 -4.70
C LYS A 88 14.82 3.30 -4.91
N ILE A 89 14.53 4.52 -4.48
CA ILE A 89 13.26 5.22 -4.77
C ILE A 89 12.94 5.17 -6.28
N GLY A 90 13.94 5.35 -7.14
CA GLY A 90 13.76 5.30 -8.60
C GLY A 90 13.31 3.94 -9.13
N ALA A 91 13.61 2.84 -8.44
CA ALA A 91 13.11 1.52 -8.80
C ALA A 91 11.59 1.44 -8.59
N ALA A 92 11.10 1.92 -7.44
CA ALA A 92 9.66 2.02 -7.19
C ALA A 92 8.97 2.96 -8.20
N ALA A 93 9.56 4.12 -8.49
CA ALA A 93 9.04 5.03 -9.52
C ALA A 93 8.93 4.35 -10.89
N GLN A 94 9.94 3.58 -11.30
CA GLN A 94 9.91 2.84 -12.57
C GLN A 94 8.80 1.78 -12.58
N VAL A 95 8.56 1.10 -11.47
CA VAL A 95 7.45 0.14 -11.36
C VAL A 95 6.12 0.86 -11.51
N PHE A 96 5.90 1.96 -10.79
CA PHE A 96 4.66 2.75 -10.87
C PHE A 96 4.41 3.36 -12.26
N LEU A 97 5.45 3.78 -12.97
CA LEU A 97 5.31 4.31 -14.34
C LEU A 97 4.92 3.23 -15.36
N ARG A 98 5.20 1.95 -15.07
CA ARG A 98 4.95 0.82 -15.99
C ARG A 98 3.74 -0.01 -15.64
N LYS A 99 3.20 0.16 -14.43
CA LYS A 99 2.12 -0.67 -13.87
C LYS A 99 0.97 0.21 -13.43
N LEU A 100 -0.22 -0.38 -13.33
CA LEU A 100 -1.46 0.34 -13.01
C LEU A 100 -1.76 0.39 -11.49
N PHE A 101 -0.81 0.05 -10.62
CA PHE A 101 -1.00 0.07 -9.18
C PHE A 101 -0.17 1.17 -8.53
N HIS A 102 -0.63 1.66 -7.38
CA HIS A 102 -0.10 2.85 -6.71
C HIS A 102 0.49 2.58 -5.32
N GLY A 103 0.56 1.31 -4.90
CA GLY A 103 1.17 0.87 -3.67
C GLY A 103 2.06 -0.35 -3.90
N LEU A 104 3.23 -0.35 -3.25
CA LEU A 104 4.24 -1.40 -3.31
C LEU A 104 4.62 -1.83 -1.90
N PRO A 105 4.29 -3.06 -1.50
CA PRO A 105 4.84 -3.68 -0.31
C PRO A 105 6.38 -3.71 -0.35
N ILE A 106 6.99 -3.40 0.78
CA ILE A 106 8.42 -3.49 0.99
C ILE A 106 8.69 -4.68 1.91
N VAL A 107 9.50 -5.63 1.45
CA VAL A 107 9.81 -6.87 2.19
C VAL A 107 11.30 -7.01 2.45
N ASN A 108 11.68 -7.61 3.58
CA ASN A 108 13.07 -7.96 3.86
C ASN A 108 13.48 -9.27 3.13
N ASP A 109 14.71 -9.71 3.38
CA ASP A 109 15.27 -10.93 2.77
C ASP A 109 14.53 -12.21 3.20
N ASP A 110 13.85 -12.20 4.35
CA ASP A 110 13.04 -13.30 4.86
C ASP A 110 11.59 -13.30 4.34
N HIS A 111 11.28 -12.37 3.44
CA HIS A 111 9.94 -12.13 2.86
C HIS A 111 8.91 -11.61 3.88
N GLU A 112 9.37 -10.94 4.91
CA GLU A 112 8.55 -10.29 5.93
C GLU A 112 8.25 -8.85 5.51
N LEU A 113 7.00 -8.42 5.67
CA LEU A 113 6.59 -7.06 5.35
C LEU A 113 7.18 -6.07 6.36
N VAL A 114 7.99 -5.13 5.86
CA VAL A 114 8.64 -4.08 6.67
C VAL A 114 8.15 -2.67 6.36
N GLY A 115 7.35 -2.51 5.30
CA GLY A 115 6.75 -1.23 4.97
C GLY A 115 5.91 -1.27 3.70
N ILE A 116 5.37 -0.12 3.33
CA ILE A 116 4.72 0.12 2.03
C ILE A 116 5.19 1.47 1.49
N VAL A 117 5.35 1.56 0.17
CA VAL A 117 5.60 2.81 -0.54
C VAL A 117 4.49 3.02 -1.54
N THR A 118 4.00 4.24 -1.64
CA THR A 118 2.99 4.64 -2.62
C THR A 118 3.54 5.67 -3.60
N THR A 119 2.80 5.93 -4.69
CA THR A 119 3.09 7.07 -5.57
C THR A 119 3.08 8.40 -4.80
N HIS A 120 2.22 8.52 -3.78
CA HIS A 120 2.13 9.70 -2.92
C HIS A 120 3.41 9.90 -2.09
N ASP A 121 4.02 8.83 -1.57
CA ASP A 121 5.28 8.94 -0.82
C ASP A 121 6.43 9.48 -1.67
N ILE A 122 6.52 9.01 -2.92
CA ILE A 122 7.54 9.49 -3.88
C ILE A 122 7.28 10.96 -4.23
N LEU A 123 6.03 11.31 -4.51
CA LEU A 123 5.64 12.68 -4.84
C LEU A 123 5.96 13.63 -3.68
N ARG A 124 5.55 13.28 -2.46
CA ARG A 124 5.83 14.05 -1.24
C ARG A 124 7.34 14.23 -1.05
N TYR A 125 8.10 13.15 -1.17
CA TYR A 125 9.55 13.21 -1.01
C TYR A 125 10.26 14.13 -2.01
N GLU A 126 9.90 14.07 -3.30
CA GLU A 126 10.50 14.96 -4.30
C GLU A 126 10.00 16.41 -4.13
N PHE A 127 8.73 16.61 -3.76
CA PHE A 127 8.17 17.93 -3.47
C PHE A 127 8.86 18.60 -2.28
N ASP A 128 8.99 17.92 -1.15
CA ASP A 128 9.62 18.45 0.06
C ASP A 128 11.10 18.81 -0.17
N LYS A 129 11.76 18.14 -1.12
CA LYS A 129 13.12 18.44 -1.54
C LYS A 129 13.23 19.70 -2.39
N GLU A 130 12.33 19.86 -3.35
CA GLU A 130 12.32 21.03 -4.24
C GLU A 130 11.81 22.29 -3.52
N TYR A 131 10.87 22.12 -2.59
CA TYR A 131 10.19 23.19 -1.86
C TYR A 131 10.35 23.06 -0.33
N PRO A 132 11.59 23.14 0.20
CA PRO A 132 11.83 22.99 1.63
C PRO A 132 11.13 24.11 2.43
N GLY A 133 10.27 23.70 3.37
CA GLY A 133 9.54 24.64 4.23
C GLY A 133 8.24 25.20 3.64
N ASP A 134 7.87 24.80 2.41
CA ASP A 134 6.53 25.02 1.90
C ASP A 134 5.57 24.10 2.67
N ARG A 135 4.89 24.67 3.66
CA ARG A 135 3.86 23.90 4.38
C ARG A 135 2.69 23.81 3.43
N LEU A 136 2.45 22.63 2.86
CA LEU A 136 1.17 22.25 2.25
C LEU A 136 -0.02 22.67 3.15
N GLU A 137 0.18 22.70 4.47
CA GLU A 137 -0.77 23.24 5.45
C GLU A 137 -1.20 24.70 5.22
N LYS A 138 -0.33 25.56 4.67
CA LYS A 138 -0.69 26.96 4.36
C LYS A 138 -1.63 27.05 3.15
N LEU A 139 -1.47 26.17 2.17
CA LEU A 139 -2.36 26.08 1.00
C LEU A 139 -3.70 25.47 1.37
N LEU A 140 -3.71 24.39 2.18
CA LEU A 140 -4.95 23.74 2.62
C LEU A 140 -5.79 24.59 3.59
N ARG A 141 -5.15 25.45 4.40
CA ARG A 141 -5.85 26.40 5.28
C ARG A 141 -6.31 27.68 4.58
N ALA A 142 -5.87 27.94 3.35
CA ALA A 142 -6.31 29.11 2.59
C ALA A 142 -7.73 28.95 2.02
N ASP A 143 -8.21 27.71 1.88
CA ASP A 143 -9.57 27.38 1.44
C ASP A 143 -10.59 27.31 2.61
N GLU A 144 -10.14 27.49 3.86
CA GLU A 144 -10.99 27.53 5.06
C GLU A 144 -11.22 28.95 5.61
N ALA A 145 -10.78 29.99 4.89
CA ALA A 145 -10.85 31.41 5.30
C ALA A 145 -11.81 32.24 4.43
#